data_AF-A0A957NSZ5-F1
#
_entry.id   AF-A0A957NSZ5-F1
#
_cell.length_a   1.000
_cell.length_b   1.000
_cell.length_c   1.000
_cell.angle_alpha   90.00
_cell.angle_beta   90.00
_cell.angle_gamma   90.00
#
_symmetry.space_group_name_H-M   'P 1'
#
loop_
_entity.id
_entity.type
_entity.pdbx_description
1 polymer ?
#
loop_
_entity_poly.entity_id
_entity_poly.type
_entity_poly.pdbx_seq_one_letter_code
_entity_poly.pdbx_strand_id
1 'polypeptide(L)'
;MFEIRPLSDTDLDRLAEIDVSESGSVVYALVHGELRSQPEVWQRPRWDAAAWQRKYAEWQRTLKMDLQLGAFDGERLVGMASLRYALTETMAQLTTLHVDRTHRQQGVAKA
;
A
#
# COMPACT_ATOMS: atom_id res chain seq x y z
N MET A 1 11.53 -6.95 14.53
CA MET A 1 12.22 -5.91 13.74
C MET A 1 11.90 -6.21 12.30
N PHE A 2 11.43 -5.23 11.52
CA PHE A 2 11.07 -5.48 10.12
C PHE A 2 12.30 -5.35 9.23
N GLU A 3 12.44 -6.27 8.28
CA GLU A 3 13.44 -6.15 7.22
C GLU A 3 12.81 -5.47 6.01
N ILE A 4 13.42 -4.37 5.56
CA ILE A 4 13.00 -3.64 4.37
C ILE A 4 13.97 -3.94 3.25
N ARG A 5 13.45 -4.48 2.14
CA ARG A 5 14.28 -4.82 0.97
C ARG A 5 13.50 -4.65 -0.34
N PRO A 6 14.18 -4.50 -1.48
CA PRO A 6 13.54 -4.56 -2.78
C PRO A 6 12.74 -5.85 -2.96
N LEU A 7 11.55 -5.74 -3.57
CA LEU A 7 10.76 -6.89 -3.96
C LEU A 7 11.38 -7.57 -5.17
N SER A 8 11.57 -8.88 -5.09
CA SER A 8 11.87 -9.73 -6.24
C SER A 8 10.57 -10.21 -6.90
N ASP A 9 10.67 -10.79 -8.10
CA ASP A 9 9.51 -11.34 -8.80
C ASP A 9 8.77 -12.42 -7.98
N THR A 10 9.51 -13.24 -7.22
CA THR A 10 8.91 -14.26 -6.35
C THR A 10 8.22 -13.67 -5.12
N ASP A 11 8.65 -12.49 -4.64
CA ASP A 11 7.93 -11.80 -3.56
C ASP A 11 6.59 -11.23 -4.04
N LEU A 12 6.43 -10.95 -5.34
CA LEU A 12 5.18 -10.43 -5.89
C LEU A 12 4.04 -11.45 -5.81
N ASP A 13 4.35 -12.75 -5.85
CA ASP A 13 3.36 -13.82 -5.63
C ASP A 13 2.81 -13.80 -4.19
N ARG A 14 3.50 -13.11 -3.28
CA ARG A 14 3.21 -13.05 -1.84
C ARG A 14 2.41 -11.83 -1.44
N LEU A 15 2.06 -10.94 -2.37
CA LEU A 15 1.24 -9.76 -2.11
C LEU A 15 -0.09 -10.12 -1.40
N ALA A 16 -0.65 -11.30 -1.69
CA ALA A 16 -1.87 -11.81 -1.05
C ALA A 16 -1.76 -12.07 0.46
N GLU A 17 -0.53 -12.11 1.01
CA GLU A 17 -0.30 -12.18 2.46
C GLU A 17 -0.72 -10.89 3.18
N ILE A 18 -0.71 -9.76 2.45
CA ILE A 18 -1.10 -8.44 2.96
C ILE A 18 -2.62 -8.33 2.95
N ASP A 19 -3.22 -8.36 4.14
CA ASP A 19 -4.62 -8.04 4.34
C ASP A 19 -4.84 -6.52 4.25
N VAL A 20 -5.29 -6.06 3.08
CA VAL A 20 -5.63 -4.65 2.86
C VAL A 20 -7.00 -4.27 3.41
N SER A 21 -7.75 -5.17 4.05
CA SER A 21 -9.10 -4.82 4.53
C SER A 21 -9.06 -3.62 5.47
N GLU A 22 -10.10 -2.79 5.37
CA GLU A 22 -10.28 -1.62 6.22
C GLU A 22 -11.77 -1.36 6.44
N SER A 23 -12.08 -0.78 7.60
CA SER A 23 -13.43 -0.41 7.98
C SER A 23 -13.39 0.90 8.75
N GLY A 24 -14.35 1.77 8.48
CA GLY A 24 -14.47 3.06 9.17
C GLY A 24 -15.89 3.60 9.08
N SER A 25 -16.20 4.57 9.94
CA SER A 25 -17.48 5.26 9.97
C SER A 25 -17.37 6.75 9.62
N VAL A 26 -16.17 7.20 9.27
CA VAL A 26 -15.86 8.59 8.92
C VAL A 26 -15.01 8.59 7.67
N VAL A 27 -15.46 9.34 6.67
CA VAL A 27 -14.72 9.64 5.45
C VAL A 27 -14.40 11.13 5.44
N TYR A 28 -13.27 11.50 4.83
CA TYR A 28 -12.90 12.90 4.64
C TYR A 28 -13.03 13.26 3.17
N ALA A 29 -13.67 14.39 2.90
CA ALA A 29 -13.84 14.94 1.56
C ALA A 29 -13.26 16.36 1.50
N LEU A 30 -12.61 16.70 0.39
CA LEU A 30 -12.20 18.06 0.10
C LEU A 30 -13.38 18.79 -0.57
N VAL A 31 -14.02 19.71 0.15
CA VAL A 31 -15.18 20.47 -0.33
C VAL A 31 -14.81 21.95 -0.33
N HIS A 32 -14.78 22.56 -1.52
CA HIS A 32 -14.39 23.97 -1.71
C HIS A 32 -13.03 24.33 -1.07
N GLY A 33 -12.07 23.40 -1.11
CA GLY A 33 -10.73 23.60 -0.55
C GLY A 33 -10.62 23.35 0.96
N GLU A 34 -11.73 23.00 1.63
CA GLU A 34 -11.74 22.65 3.05
C GLU A 34 -11.86 21.13 3.23
N LEU A 35 -11.06 20.56 4.12
CA LEU A 35 -11.20 19.16 4.51
C LEU A 35 -12.39 19.03 5.47
N ARG A 36 -13.42 18.30 5.06
CA ARG A 36 -14.62 18.04 5.86
C ARG A 36 -14.74 16.55 6.17
N SER A 37 -14.99 16.22 7.44
CA SER A 37 -15.37 14.86 7.82
C SER A 37 -16.87 14.67 7.62
N GLN A 38 -17.26 13.49 7.14
CA GLN A 38 -18.65 13.09 7.01
C GLN A 38 -18.84 11.68 7.56
N PRO A 39 -19.96 11.42 8.26
CA PRO A 39 -20.29 10.07 8.70
C PRO A 39 -20.67 9.24 7.46
N GLU A 40 -19.86 8.22 7.18
CA GLU A 40 -20.07 7.31 6.05
C GLU A 40 -19.46 5.96 6.42
N VAL A 41 -20.22 4.88 6.20
CA VAL A 41 -19.72 3.52 6.41
C VAL A 41 -18.81 3.17 5.24
N TRP A 42 -17.53 3.11 5.52
CA TRP A 42 -16.52 2.66 4.58
C TRP A 42 -16.12 1.23 4.91
N GLN A 43 -16.11 0.37 3.89
CA GLN A 43 -15.65 -1.00 4.01
C GLN A 43 -14.87 -1.42 2.77
N ARG A 44 -13.57 -1.65 2.94
CA ARG A 44 -12.73 -2.33 1.96
C ARG A 44 -12.58 -3.79 2.38
N PRO A 45 -13.07 -4.76 1.59
CA PRO A 45 -12.84 -6.17 1.89
C PRO A 45 -11.37 -6.53 1.71
N ARG A 46 -10.97 -7.68 2.27
CA ARG A 46 -9.67 -8.29 1.98
C ARG A 46 -9.59 -8.60 0.49
N TRP A 47 -8.42 -8.37 -0.11
CA TRP A 47 -8.14 -8.85 -1.46
C TRP A 47 -7.61 -10.29 -1.38
N ASP A 48 -8.18 -11.15 -2.22
CA ASP A 48 -7.60 -12.46 -2.50
C ASP A 48 -6.41 -12.32 -3.48
N ALA A 49 -5.76 -13.44 -3.78
CA ALA A 49 -4.62 -13.46 -4.70
C ALA A 49 -4.98 -12.93 -6.10
N ALA A 50 -6.16 -13.27 -6.61
CA ALA A 50 -6.61 -12.82 -7.93
C ALA A 50 -6.87 -11.31 -7.98
N ALA A 51 -7.46 -10.74 -6.92
CA ALA A 51 -7.68 -9.30 -6.78
C ALA A 51 -6.35 -8.55 -6.69
N TRP A 52 -5.39 -9.07 -5.92
CA TRP A 52 -4.03 -8.55 -5.88
C TRP A 52 -3.35 -8.56 -7.25
N GLN A 53 -3.38 -9.70 -7.95
CA GLN A 53 -2.81 -9.80 -9.30
C GLN A 53 -3.43 -8.80 -10.27
N ARG A 54 -4.77 -8.66 -10.27
CA ARG A 54 -5.46 -7.68 -11.13
C ARG A 54 -5.04 -6.25 -10.80
N LYS A 55 -4.98 -5.89 -9.51
CA LYS A 55 -4.60 -4.55 -9.06
C LYS A 55 -3.14 -4.25 -9.37
N TYR A 56 -2.26 -5.19 -9.12
CA TYR A 56 -0.84 -5.05 -9.44
C TYR A 56 -0.62 -4.89 -10.95
N ALA A 57 -1.29 -5.70 -11.78
CA ALA A 57 -1.22 -5.56 -13.24
C ALA A 57 -1.80 -4.23 -13.75
N GLU A 58 -2.79 -3.66 -13.06
CA GLU A 58 -3.32 -2.31 -13.33
C GLU A 58 -2.26 -1.24 -12.98
N TRP A 59 -1.62 -1.35 -11.82
CA TRP A 59 -0.53 -0.46 -11.41
C TRP A 59 0.65 -0.51 -12.37
N GLN A 60 1.08 -1.68 -12.81
CA GLN A 60 2.16 -1.81 -13.80
C GLN A 60 1.85 -1.09 -15.12
N ARG A 61 0.57 -0.95 -15.48
CA ARG A 61 0.13 -0.25 -16.71
C ARG A 61 -0.03 1.25 -16.52
N THR A 62 -0.33 1.70 -15.31
CA THR A 62 -0.81 3.07 -15.04
C THR A 62 0.15 3.90 -14.18
N LEU A 63 0.97 3.25 -13.37
CA LEU A 63 1.93 3.87 -12.47
C LEU A 63 3.34 3.65 -12.99
N LYS A 64 4.17 4.68 -12.86
CA LYS A 64 5.62 4.53 -12.93
C LYS A 64 6.12 4.14 -11.55
N MET A 65 6.76 2.97 -11.43
CA MET A 65 7.31 2.44 -10.17
C MET A 65 8.80 2.16 -10.36
N ASP A 66 9.65 3.12 -10.03
CA ASP A 66 11.11 3.02 -10.18
C ASP A 66 11.73 2.11 -9.10
N LEU A 67 11.11 2.02 -7.93
CA LEU A 67 11.50 1.11 -6.84
C LEU A 67 10.28 0.51 -6.18
N GLN A 68 10.35 -0.79 -5.87
CA GLN A 68 9.34 -1.49 -5.09
C GLN A 68 9.99 -2.14 -3.89
N LEU A 69 9.44 -1.90 -2.71
CA LEU A 69 9.97 -2.34 -1.42
C LEU A 69 8.94 -3.24 -0.73
N GLY A 70 9.45 -4.27 -0.07
CA GLY A 70 8.68 -5.14 0.83
C GLY A 70 9.15 -4.95 2.26
N ALA A 71 8.22 -5.02 3.20
CA ALA A 71 8.51 -5.12 4.62
C ALA A 71 8.23 -6.55 5.09
N PHE A 72 9.24 -7.19 5.68
CA PHE A 72 9.18 -8.59 6.10
C PHE A 72 9.27 -8.73 7.62
N ASP A 73 8.44 -9.61 8.17
CA ASP A 73 8.54 -10.10 9.54
C ASP A 73 8.88 -11.60 9.50
N GLY A 74 10.17 -11.90 9.67
CA GLY A 74 10.73 -13.19 9.31
C GLY A 74 10.58 -13.45 7.81
N GLU A 75 9.99 -14.59 7.45
CA GLU A 75 9.72 -14.87 6.04
C GLU A 75 8.50 -14.11 5.53
N ARG A 76 7.53 -13.73 6.37
CA ARG A 76 6.21 -13.21 5.95
C ARG A 76 6.29 -11.79 5.38
N LEU A 77 5.65 -11.54 4.24
CA LEU A 77 5.47 -10.19 3.69
C LEU A 77 4.33 -9.48 4.44
N VAL A 78 4.65 -8.41 5.16
CA VAL A 78 3.70 -7.67 6.02
C VAL A 78 3.44 -6.24 5.53
N GLY A 79 4.14 -5.79 4.50
CA GLY A 79 3.85 -4.52 3.83
C GLY A 79 4.56 -4.39 2.49
N MET A 80 4.08 -3.48 1.67
CA MET A 80 4.74 -3.09 0.42
C MET A 80 4.65 -1.58 0.20
N ALA A 81 5.63 -1.04 -0.50
CA ALA A 81 5.61 0.32 -1.01
C ALA A 81 6.17 0.36 -2.43
N SER A 82 5.70 1.29 -3.25
CA SER A 82 6.32 1.62 -4.54
C SER A 82 6.63 3.10 -4.60
N LEU A 83 7.76 3.44 -5.21
CA LEU A 83 8.22 4.81 -5.40
C LEU A 83 8.43 5.12 -6.87
N ARG A 84 8.06 6.33 -7.24
CA ARG A 84 8.50 7.00 -8.47
C ARG A 84 9.50 8.08 -8.10
N TYR A 85 10.67 8.07 -8.73
CA TYR A 85 11.64 9.14 -8.61
C TYR A 85 11.32 10.29 -9.56
N ALA A 86 11.81 11.47 -9.21
CA ALA A 86 11.69 12.68 -10.04
C ALA A 86 10.24 12.98 -10.49
N LEU A 87 9.27 12.97 -9.55
CA LEU A 87 7.96 13.58 -9.81
C LEU A 87 8.16 15.07 -10.15
N THR A 88 9.03 15.73 -9.38
CA THR A 88 9.72 16.99 -9.72
C THR A 88 11.21 16.80 -9.45
N GLU A 89 12.05 17.79 -9.76
CA GLU A 89 13.50 17.73 -9.53
C GLU A 89 13.89 17.40 -8.08
N THR A 90 13.05 17.77 -7.10
CA THR A 90 13.33 17.61 -5.67
C THR A 90 12.35 16.69 -4.95
N MET A 91 11.44 16.03 -5.68
CA MET A 91 10.36 15.25 -5.09
C MET A 91 10.24 13.87 -5.72
N ALA A 92 10.31 12.84 -4.88
CA ALA A 92 9.82 11.50 -5.21
C ALA A 92 8.34 11.37 -4.84
N GLN A 93 7.64 10.44 -5.46
CA GLN A 93 6.26 10.10 -5.15
C GLN A 93 6.19 8.69 -4.57
N LEU A 94 5.54 8.55 -3.42
CA LEU A 94 5.08 7.25 -2.92
C LEU A 94 3.82 6.86 -3.71
N THR A 95 3.93 5.92 -4.65
CA THR A 95 2.85 5.57 -5.58
C THR A 95 1.88 4.58 -4.96
N THR A 96 2.36 3.65 -4.13
CA THR A 96 1.52 2.74 -3.33
C THR A 96 2.14 2.52 -1.96
N LEU A 97 1.30 2.29 -0.96
CA LEU A 97 1.70 1.85 0.37
C LEU A 97 0.59 1.00 0.98
N HIS A 98 0.92 -0.25 1.32
CA HIS A 98 0.00 -1.16 1.98
C HIS A 98 0.70 -1.86 3.14
N VAL A 99 0.02 -1.93 4.28
CA VAL A 99 0.47 -2.65 5.47
C VAL A 99 -0.61 -3.63 5.87
N ASP A 100 -0.19 -4.86 6.14
CA ASP A 100 -1.04 -5.95 6.59
C ASP A 100 -1.82 -5.52 7.83
N ARG A 101 -3.13 -5.81 7.85
CA ARG A 101 -4.06 -5.32 8.88
C ARG A 101 -3.56 -5.57 10.30
N THR A 102 -2.97 -6.73 10.57
CA THR A 102 -2.50 -7.09 11.92
C THR A 102 -1.13 -6.50 12.27
N HIS A 103 -0.47 -5.80 11.35
CA HIS A 103 0.85 -5.17 11.53
C HIS A 103 0.80 -3.63 11.46
N ARG A 104 -0.38 -3.04 11.28
CA ARG A 104 -0.58 -1.59 11.35
C ARG A 104 -0.28 -1.08 12.77
N GLN A 105 0.14 0.18 12.87
CA GLN A 105 0.54 0.86 14.13
C GLN A 105 1.77 0.27 14.83
N GLN A 106 2.49 -0.66 14.20
CA GLN A 106 3.71 -1.26 14.75
C GLN A 106 5.00 -0.69 14.15
N GLY A 107 4.88 0.34 13.31
CA GLY A 107 6.03 1.01 12.68
C GLY A 107 6.44 0.47 11.30
N VAL A 108 5.71 -0.50 10.72
CA VAL A 108 6.01 -1.06 9.39
C VAL A 108 6.15 0.02 8.32
N ALA A 109 5.21 0.96 8.24
CA ALA A 109 5.25 2.04 7.24
C ALA A 109 6.34 3.09 7.47
N LYS A 110 6.95 3.11 8.67
CA LYS A 110 8.01 4.05 9.04
C LYS A 110 9.40 3.50 8.73
N ALA A 111 9.56 2.17 8.87
CA ALA A 111 10.80 1.47 8.61
C ALA A 111 11.17 1.57 7.11
#